data_AF-A0A099J2A1-F1
#
_entry.id   AF-A0A099J2A1-F1
#
_cell.length_a   1.000
_cell.length_b   1.000
_cell.length_c   1.000
_cell.angle_alpha   90.00
_cell.angle_beta   90.00
_cell.angle_gamma   90.00
#
_symmetry.space_group_name_H-M   'P 1'
#
loop_
_entity.id
_entity.type
_entity.pdbx_description
1 polymer ?
#
loop_
_entity_poly.entity_id
_entity_poly.type
_entity_poly.pdbx_seq_one_letter_code
_entity_poly.pdbx_strand_id
1 'polypeptide(L)'
;MHNTEQTLGTAIAELNCLSPGAPATLGELNALNVARDCIDELLRSCVSQLRAEAATRHSWGAIAHVLDASPRGTQQKYSPALVTAVSGAGLLLDLHRPVLAPALGHDHDDQTQLEHRLDLVVHANDRISAFWKEFAPRFAWDFLPTEFLHALYVEWMTTEVVGEEPLGKAAFTGRLTKIVSAESVISEPVSVGNASTQAAAPDGWRYTRARAQRLMRAAESMADQLHGWSPDSSGNAIYGLHRNTRRQPSRAGR
;
A
#
# COMPACT_ATOMS: atom_id res chain seq x y z
N MET A 1 17.47 -7.23 -25.24
CA MET A 1 17.74 -6.08 -24.35
C MET A 1 17.54 -4.71 -25.02
N HIS A 2 17.20 -4.61 -26.30
CA HIS A 2 17.08 -3.31 -26.99
C HIS A 2 15.95 -2.39 -26.48
N ASN A 3 14.91 -2.96 -25.86
CA ASN A 3 13.74 -2.22 -25.37
C ASN A 3 14.03 -1.42 -24.08
N THR A 4 14.90 -1.92 -23.21
CA THR A 4 15.24 -1.23 -21.94
C THR A 4 16.08 0.02 -22.17
N GLU A 5 17.00 -0.02 -23.14
CA GLU A 5 17.81 1.15 -23.50
C GLU A 5 16.96 2.27 -24.10
N GLN A 6 16.00 1.92 -24.96
CA GLN A 6 15.07 2.89 -25.54
C GLN A 6 14.15 3.53 -24.48
N THR A 7 13.64 2.73 -23.54
CA THR A 7 12.77 3.22 -22.47
C THR A 7 13.52 4.15 -21.52
N LEU A 8 14.78 3.82 -21.18
CA LEU A 8 15.63 4.67 -20.36
C LEU A 8 16.00 5.98 -21.08
N GLY A 9 16.34 5.91 -22.37
CA GLY A 9 16.62 7.09 -23.18
C GLY A 9 15.44 8.06 -23.25
N THR A 10 14.21 7.52 -23.34
CA THR A 10 12.98 8.32 -23.30
C THR A 10 12.79 8.99 -21.95
N ALA A 11 12.95 8.26 -20.84
CA ALA A 11 12.83 8.84 -19.50
C ALA A 11 13.84 9.98 -19.25
N ILE A 12 15.10 9.79 -19.68
CA ILE A 12 16.14 10.81 -19.55
C ILE A 12 15.81 12.06 -20.39
N ALA A 13 15.33 11.87 -21.63
CA ALA A 13 14.94 12.97 -22.49
C ALA A 13 13.84 13.85 -21.86
N GLU A 14 12.81 13.21 -21.28
CA GLU A 14 11.70 13.91 -20.62
C GLU A 14 12.14 14.63 -19.34
N LEU A 15 13.02 14.01 -18.53
CA LEU A 15 13.56 14.66 -17.33
C LEU A 15 14.43 15.88 -17.67
N ASN A 16 15.13 15.86 -18.80
CA ASN A 16 15.91 17.01 -19.27
C ASN A 16 15.05 18.19 -19.75
N CYS A 17 13.75 17.99 -19.98
CA CYS A 17 12.83 19.08 -20.29
C CYS A 17 12.41 19.89 -19.05
N LEU A 18 12.80 19.48 -17.83
CA LEU A 18 12.43 20.14 -16.59
C LEU A 18 13.36 21.33 -16.28
N SER A 19 12.77 22.49 -15.99
CA SER A 19 13.51 23.69 -15.57
C SER A 19 13.42 23.88 -14.04
N PRO A 20 14.50 23.64 -13.27
CA PRO A 20 14.44 23.63 -11.79
C PRO A 20 14.26 25.02 -11.14
N GLY A 21 14.07 26.09 -11.91
CA GLY A 21 14.01 27.47 -11.43
C GLY A 21 12.69 28.21 -11.66
N ALA A 22 11.68 27.55 -12.22
CA ALA A 22 10.39 28.17 -12.54
C ALA A 22 9.22 27.33 -11.99
N PRO A 23 8.02 27.93 -11.81
CA PRO A 23 6.82 27.16 -11.51
C PRO A 23 6.59 26.13 -12.61
N ALA A 24 6.41 24.87 -12.24
CA ALA A 24 6.24 23.78 -13.19
C ALA A 24 5.06 24.05 -14.13
N THR A 25 5.36 24.06 -15.42
CA THR A 25 4.36 24.16 -16.49
C THR A 25 3.60 22.83 -16.63
N LEU A 26 2.42 22.87 -17.24
CA LEU A 26 1.65 21.65 -17.53
C LEU A 26 2.44 20.67 -18.41
N GLY A 27 3.27 21.18 -19.33
CA GLY A 27 4.16 20.37 -20.16
C GLY A 27 5.21 19.63 -19.33
N GLU A 28 5.84 20.30 -18.37
CA GLU A 28 6.81 19.69 -17.45
C GLU A 28 6.18 18.65 -16.53
N LEU A 29 4.96 18.88 -16.05
CA LEU A 29 4.22 17.88 -15.27
C LEU A 29 3.89 16.64 -16.10
N ASN A 30 3.53 16.82 -17.38
CA ASN A 30 3.30 15.72 -18.29
C ASN A 30 4.60 14.94 -18.59
N ALA A 31 5.69 15.64 -18.87
CA ALA A 31 7.02 15.05 -19.06
C ALA A 31 7.47 14.23 -17.84
N LEU A 32 7.26 14.76 -16.62
CA LEU A 32 7.57 14.04 -15.39
C LEU A 32 6.72 12.77 -15.22
N ASN A 33 5.43 12.83 -15.58
CA ASN A 33 4.57 11.66 -15.52
C ASN A 33 5.01 10.58 -16.53
N VAL A 34 5.35 10.98 -17.76
CA VAL A 34 5.89 10.08 -18.78
C VAL A 34 7.20 9.44 -18.30
N ALA A 35 8.12 10.24 -17.75
CA ALA A 35 9.38 9.73 -17.21
C ALA A 35 9.14 8.70 -16.09
N ARG A 36 8.21 8.96 -15.17
CA ARG A 36 7.85 8.02 -14.10
C ARG A 36 7.30 6.71 -14.69
N ASP A 37 6.36 6.80 -15.63
CA ASP A 37 5.74 5.62 -16.22
C ASP A 37 6.77 4.77 -16.99
N CYS A 38 7.76 5.40 -17.66
CA CYS A 38 8.90 4.71 -18.27
C CYS A 38 9.80 4.01 -17.24
N ILE A 39 10.10 4.65 -16.10
CA ILE A 39 10.90 4.05 -15.02
C ILE A 39 10.16 2.86 -14.39
N ASP A 40 8.86 2.99 -14.15
CA ASP A 40 8.03 1.90 -13.61
C ASP A 40 7.99 0.69 -14.56
N GLU A 41 7.92 0.92 -15.88
CA GLU A 41 7.99 -0.14 -16.88
C GLU A 41 9.37 -0.82 -16.92
N LEU A 42 10.46 -0.04 -16.79
CA LEU A 42 11.81 -0.61 -16.65
C LEU A 42 11.92 -1.52 -15.44
N LEU A 43 11.46 -1.06 -14.27
CA LEU A 43 11.50 -1.85 -13.03
C LEU A 43 10.68 -3.14 -13.18
N ARG A 44 9.48 -3.05 -13.78
CA ARG A 44 8.63 -4.22 -14.04
C ARG A 44 9.29 -5.21 -15.00
N SER A 45 9.94 -4.72 -16.06
CA SER A 45 10.67 -5.53 -17.03
C SER A 45 11.87 -6.23 -16.38
N CYS A 46 12.67 -5.51 -15.59
CA CYS A 46 13.79 -6.07 -14.84
C CYS A 46 13.33 -7.16 -13.86
N VAL A 47 12.28 -6.91 -13.08
CA VAL A 47 11.72 -7.94 -12.16
C VAL A 47 11.23 -9.16 -12.93
N SER A 48 10.62 -8.96 -14.10
CA SER A 48 10.13 -10.08 -14.93
C SER A 48 11.29 -10.89 -15.51
N GLN A 49 12.36 -10.24 -15.97
CA GLN A 49 13.60 -10.89 -16.42
C GLN A 49 14.25 -11.67 -15.29
N LEU A 50 14.41 -11.06 -14.10
CA LEU A 50 14.96 -11.73 -12.92
C LEU A 50 14.17 -12.98 -12.51
N ARG A 51 12.85 -12.97 -12.71
CA ARG A 51 11.99 -14.14 -12.46
C ARG A 51 12.12 -15.20 -13.56
N ALA A 52 12.18 -14.80 -14.82
CA ALA A 52 12.35 -15.71 -15.95
C ALA A 52 13.72 -16.40 -15.93
N GLU A 53 14.73 -15.69 -15.46
CA GLU A 53 16.13 -16.12 -15.36
C GLU A 53 16.47 -16.72 -13.99
N ALA A 54 15.48 -17.09 -13.16
CA ALA A 54 15.70 -17.64 -11.83
C ALA A 54 16.54 -18.95 -11.82
N ALA A 55 16.70 -19.62 -12.96
CA ALA A 55 17.58 -20.78 -13.14
C ALA A 55 19.05 -20.40 -13.44
N THR A 56 19.31 -19.18 -13.91
CA THR A 56 20.64 -18.62 -14.13
C THR A 56 21.09 -17.91 -12.85
N ARG A 57 22.24 -18.34 -12.31
CA ARG A 57 22.84 -17.82 -11.07
C ARG A 57 23.29 -16.36 -11.21
N HIS A 58 22.39 -15.42 -11.49
CA HIS A 58 22.68 -14.02 -11.23
C HIS A 58 22.84 -13.88 -9.72
N SER A 59 24.00 -13.37 -9.30
CA SER A 59 24.30 -13.25 -7.89
C SER A 59 23.34 -12.21 -7.32
N TRP A 60 22.35 -12.67 -6.56
CA TRP A 60 21.53 -11.81 -5.71
C TRP A 60 22.40 -10.87 -4.84
N GLY A 61 23.67 -11.24 -4.62
CA GLY A 61 24.72 -10.38 -4.08
C GLY A 61 24.88 -9.03 -4.78
N ALA A 62 24.93 -8.99 -6.11
CA ALA A 62 25.08 -7.72 -6.85
C ALA A 62 23.84 -6.83 -6.74
N ILE A 63 22.64 -7.43 -6.83
CA ILE A 63 21.36 -6.71 -6.70
C ILE A 63 21.21 -6.15 -5.28
N ALA A 64 21.58 -6.94 -4.29
CA ALA A 64 21.49 -6.56 -2.89
C ALA A 64 22.50 -5.46 -2.52
N HIS A 65 23.71 -5.51 -3.07
CA HIS A 65 24.67 -4.41 -2.95
C HIS A 65 24.13 -3.10 -3.52
N VAL A 66 23.43 -3.12 -4.67
CA VAL A 66 22.84 -1.90 -5.27
C VAL A 66 21.67 -1.37 -4.43
N LEU A 67 20.89 -2.26 -3.82
CA LEU A 67 19.72 -1.91 -3.00
C LEU A 67 20.07 -1.59 -1.54
N ASP A 68 21.35 -1.62 -1.16
CA ASP A 68 21.82 -1.57 0.23
C ASP A 68 21.03 -2.54 1.15
N ALA A 69 20.75 -3.72 0.60
CA ALA A 69 19.95 -4.76 1.23
C ALA A 69 20.76 -6.06 1.32
N SER A 70 20.31 -7.02 2.13
CA SER A 70 20.95 -8.34 2.19
C SER A 70 20.58 -9.21 0.98
N PRO A 71 21.53 -9.96 0.39
CA PRO A 71 21.30 -10.86 -0.75
C PRO A 71 20.13 -11.83 -0.55
N ARG A 72 20.00 -12.36 0.67
CA ARG A 72 18.94 -13.32 1.01
C ARG A 72 17.57 -12.66 1.19
N GLY A 73 17.54 -11.46 1.78
CA GLY A 73 16.31 -10.69 1.95
C GLY A 73 15.71 -10.27 0.61
N THR A 74 16.56 -9.85 -0.33
CA THR A 74 16.13 -9.52 -1.70
C THR A 74 15.65 -10.77 -2.44
N GLN A 75 16.37 -11.90 -2.33
CA GLN A 75 15.95 -13.14 -2.98
C GLN A 75 14.59 -13.65 -2.46
N GLN A 76 14.34 -13.62 -1.15
CA GLN A 76 13.07 -14.08 -0.56
C GLN A 76 11.90 -13.15 -0.89
N LYS A 77 12.11 -11.83 -0.84
CA LYS A 77 11.07 -10.84 -1.13
C LYS A 77 10.59 -10.88 -2.59
N TYR A 78 11.49 -11.18 -3.52
CA TYR A 78 11.21 -11.09 -4.96
C TYR A 78 11.09 -12.44 -5.68
N SER A 79 11.48 -13.55 -5.04
CA SER A 79 11.41 -14.92 -5.58
C SER A 79 10.77 -15.93 -4.59
N PRO A 80 9.47 -15.76 -4.22
CA PRO A 80 8.80 -16.64 -3.26
C PRO A 80 8.47 -18.05 -3.82
N ALA A 81 8.60 -18.26 -5.14
CA ALA A 81 8.08 -19.45 -5.82
C ALA A 81 8.91 -20.74 -5.65
N LEU A 82 10.08 -20.71 -5.00
CA LEU A 82 10.95 -21.87 -4.84
C LEU A 82 10.88 -22.56 -3.46
N VAL A 83 10.14 -22.00 -2.50
CA VAL A 83 10.12 -22.54 -1.12
C VAL A 83 9.07 -23.67 -0.95
N THR A 84 8.13 -23.82 -1.88
CA THR A 84 7.04 -24.80 -1.75
C THR A 84 7.37 -26.22 -2.26
N ALA A 85 8.60 -26.47 -2.75
CA ALA A 85 8.96 -27.77 -3.34
C ALA A 85 9.88 -28.67 -2.49
N VAL A 86 10.20 -28.30 -1.24
CA VAL A 86 11.05 -29.12 -0.36
C VAL A 86 10.37 -29.36 0.98
N SER A 87 9.18 -29.96 0.94
CA SER A 87 8.55 -30.56 2.13
C SER A 87 7.74 -31.77 1.68
N GLY A 88 8.44 -32.81 1.23
CA GLY A 88 7.79 -34.04 0.78
C GLY A 88 8.71 -35.07 0.15
N ALA A 89 9.80 -35.47 0.81
CA ALA A 89 10.47 -36.75 0.54
C ALA A 89 11.39 -37.10 1.72
N GLY A 90 10.88 -37.96 2.60
CA GLY A 90 11.68 -38.61 3.63
C GLY A 90 12.40 -39.85 3.11
N LEU A 91 13.56 -40.12 3.74
CA LEU A 91 14.37 -41.35 3.74
C LEU A 91 15.18 -41.57 2.45
N LEU A 92 16.48 -41.91 2.44
CA LEU A 92 17.26 -42.81 3.30
C LEU A 92 18.74 -42.81 2.84
N LEU A 93 19.73 -42.97 3.75
CA LEU A 93 21.19 -43.23 3.52
C LEU A 93 21.99 -42.05 2.91
N ASP A 94 23.23 -41.72 3.28
CA ASP A 94 24.30 -42.53 3.85
C ASP A 94 25.37 -41.62 4.50
N LEU A 95 26.22 -42.21 5.36
CA LEU A 95 27.34 -41.57 6.05
C LEU A 95 28.36 -40.95 5.08
N HIS A 96 28.78 -39.70 5.31
CA HIS A 96 30.20 -39.34 5.39
C HIS A 96 30.43 -37.96 6.03
N ARG A 97 31.26 -37.96 7.08
CA ARG A 97 31.83 -36.81 7.80
C ARG A 97 33.21 -36.48 7.19
N PRO A 98 33.57 -35.20 7.01
CA PRO A 98 34.65 -34.59 7.80
C PRO A 98 34.28 -33.15 8.23
N VAL A 99 34.27 -32.86 9.53
CA VAL A 99 35.35 -32.09 10.21
C VAL A 99 35.80 -30.85 9.44
N LEU A 100 35.20 -29.70 9.78
CA LEU A 100 35.88 -28.43 10.11
C LEU A 100 34.82 -27.38 10.50
N ALA A 101 34.68 -27.16 11.79
CA ALA A 101 34.37 -25.84 12.36
C ALA A 101 35.74 -25.30 12.85
N PRO A 102 36.03 -23.98 12.80
CA PRO A 102 35.23 -23.01 13.54
C PRO A 102 35.09 -21.62 12.88
N ALA A 103 33.95 -20.95 13.13
CA ALA A 103 33.84 -19.50 13.37
C ALA A 103 32.35 -19.13 13.35
N LEU A 104 31.59 -19.66 14.30
CA LEU A 104 30.28 -19.13 14.64
C LEU A 104 30.49 -18.05 15.68
N GLY A 105 30.26 -16.82 15.25
CA GLY A 105 29.94 -15.71 16.12
C GLY A 105 29.33 -14.64 15.23
N HIS A 106 28.15 -14.16 15.59
CA HIS A 106 27.59 -12.87 15.16
C HIS A 106 26.53 -12.80 14.05
N ASP A 107 25.50 -13.67 14.01
CA ASP A 107 24.37 -13.45 13.07
C ASP A 107 22.99 -14.03 13.50
N HIS A 108 22.78 -14.39 14.78
CA HIS A 108 21.48 -14.92 15.23
C HIS A 108 20.52 -13.87 15.82
N ASP A 109 21.07 -12.73 16.26
CA ASP A 109 20.26 -11.62 16.82
C ASP A 109 19.53 -10.82 15.73
N ASP A 110 20.05 -10.76 14.49
CA ASP A 110 19.44 -9.99 13.41
C ASP A 110 18.23 -10.69 12.75
N GLN A 111 18.20 -12.03 12.73
CA GLN A 111 17.08 -12.78 12.14
C GLN A 111 15.82 -12.70 13.02
N THR A 112 15.98 -12.86 14.33
CA THR A 112 14.87 -12.77 15.29
C THR A 112 14.31 -11.33 15.35
N GLN A 113 15.16 -10.32 15.22
CA GLN A 113 14.73 -8.92 15.17
C GLN A 113 13.93 -8.60 13.88
N LEU A 114 14.31 -9.19 12.73
CA LEU A 114 13.62 -8.94 11.47
C LEU A 114 12.27 -9.67 11.39
N GLU A 115 12.19 -10.92 11.86
CA GLU A 115 10.93 -11.68 11.97
C GLU A 115 9.94 -10.94 12.87
N HIS A 116 10.39 -10.47 14.05
CA HIS A 116 9.55 -9.70 14.98
C HIS A 116 9.05 -8.38 14.36
N ARG A 117 9.87 -7.71 13.55
CA ARG A 117 9.47 -6.47 12.84
C ARG A 117 8.44 -6.73 11.74
N LEU A 118 8.51 -7.86 11.04
CA LEU A 118 7.53 -8.22 10.02
C LEU A 118 6.19 -8.61 10.65
N ASP A 119 6.22 -9.37 11.74
CA ASP A 119 5.02 -9.70 12.51
C ASP A 119 4.32 -8.43 13.01
N LEU A 120 5.08 -7.46 13.54
CA LEU A 120 4.55 -6.15 13.93
C LEU A 120 3.86 -5.40 12.78
N VAL A 121 4.41 -5.44 11.56
CA VAL A 121 3.85 -4.72 10.40
C VAL A 121 2.59 -5.39 9.87
N VAL A 122 2.62 -6.72 9.72
CA VAL A 122 1.47 -7.53 9.26
C VAL A 122 0.32 -7.38 10.26
N HIS A 123 0.62 -7.57 11.56
CA HIS A 123 -0.37 -7.49 12.61
C HIS A 123 -1.02 -6.10 12.71
N ALA A 124 -0.24 -5.03 12.52
CA ALA A 124 -0.78 -3.67 12.48
C ALA A 124 -1.65 -3.38 11.23
N ASN A 125 -1.39 -4.01 10.08
CA ASN A 125 -2.26 -3.90 8.91
C ASN A 125 -3.57 -4.67 9.10
N ASP A 126 -3.51 -5.84 9.71
CA ASP A 126 -4.69 -6.65 10.03
C ASP A 126 -5.63 -5.90 10.97
N ARG A 127 -5.11 -5.13 11.92
CA ARG A 127 -5.92 -4.29 12.82
C ARG A 127 -6.62 -3.15 12.11
N ILE A 128 -5.92 -2.43 11.24
CA ILE A 128 -6.57 -1.35 10.47
C ILE A 128 -7.62 -1.94 9.54
N SER A 129 -7.38 -3.13 8.98
CA SER A 129 -8.36 -3.85 8.17
C SER A 129 -9.58 -4.27 9.00
N ALA A 130 -9.38 -4.78 10.22
CA ALA A 130 -10.46 -5.13 11.14
C ALA A 130 -11.28 -3.91 11.54
N PHE A 131 -10.62 -2.84 11.99
CA PHE A 131 -11.23 -1.54 12.27
C PHE A 131 -12.07 -1.06 11.08
N TRP A 132 -11.49 -1.05 9.87
CA TRP A 132 -12.19 -0.54 8.71
C TRP A 132 -13.43 -1.37 8.36
N LYS A 133 -13.33 -2.70 8.40
CA LYS A 133 -14.48 -3.60 8.15
C LYS A 133 -15.61 -3.43 9.16
N GLU A 134 -15.27 -3.15 10.42
CA GLU A 134 -16.26 -2.97 11.48
C GLU A 134 -17.02 -1.63 11.34
N PHE A 135 -16.30 -0.54 11.10
CA PHE A 135 -16.89 0.80 11.14
C PHE A 135 -17.34 1.32 9.78
N ALA A 136 -16.70 0.93 8.67
CA ALA A 136 -17.02 1.44 7.33
C ALA A 136 -18.52 1.35 6.98
N PRO A 137 -19.24 0.24 7.29
CA PRO A 137 -20.67 0.13 7.00
C PRO A 137 -21.57 0.97 7.91
N ARG A 138 -21.07 1.41 9.08
CA ARG A 138 -21.85 2.10 10.12
C ARG A 138 -21.87 3.62 9.94
N PHE A 139 -20.93 4.18 9.18
CA PHE A 139 -20.85 5.62 8.95
C PHE A 139 -22.06 6.14 8.19
N ALA A 140 -22.73 7.15 8.74
CA ALA A 140 -23.82 7.86 8.08
C ALA A 140 -23.29 8.97 7.15
N TRP A 141 -22.11 9.52 7.46
CA TRP A 141 -21.47 10.54 6.64
C TRP A 141 -20.91 10.00 5.32
N ASP A 142 -21.11 10.77 4.25
CA ASP A 142 -20.43 10.55 2.96
C ASP A 142 -18.98 11.06 2.98
N PHE A 143 -18.58 11.78 4.03
CA PHE A 143 -17.22 12.27 4.21
C PHE A 143 -16.75 12.10 5.66
N LEU A 144 -15.64 11.41 5.84
CA LEU A 144 -15.05 11.08 7.13
C LEU A 144 -13.70 11.80 7.27
N PRO A 145 -13.61 12.83 8.13
CA PRO A 145 -12.35 13.51 8.41
C PRO A 145 -11.26 12.55 8.89
N THR A 146 -10.01 12.78 8.50
CA THR A 146 -8.88 12.00 8.99
C THR A 146 -8.74 12.07 10.52
N GLU A 147 -8.99 13.24 11.13
CA GLU A 147 -8.97 13.38 12.60
C GLU A 147 -10.01 12.50 13.28
N PHE A 148 -11.22 12.45 12.71
CA PHE A 148 -12.33 11.67 13.23
C PHE A 148 -12.02 10.18 13.18
N LEU A 149 -11.55 9.70 12.03
CA LEU A 149 -11.16 8.30 11.84
C LEU A 149 -10.04 7.89 12.80
N HIS A 150 -9.05 8.76 13.01
CA HIS A 150 -7.95 8.47 13.92
C HIS A 150 -8.40 8.45 15.39
N ALA A 151 -9.23 9.40 15.81
CA ALA A 151 -9.80 9.42 17.16
C ALA A 151 -10.65 8.16 17.43
N LEU A 152 -11.50 7.77 16.48
CA LEU A 152 -12.30 6.56 16.57
C LEU A 152 -11.44 5.30 16.65
N TYR A 153 -10.36 5.24 15.86
CA TYR A 153 -9.41 4.14 15.90
C TYR A 153 -8.69 4.03 17.26
N VAL A 154 -8.29 5.16 17.85
CA VAL A 154 -7.66 5.20 19.17
C VAL A 154 -8.61 4.67 20.24
N GLU A 155 -9.86 5.15 20.27
CA GLU A 155 -10.87 4.72 21.24
C GLU A 155 -11.22 3.22 21.12
N TRP A 156 -11.33 2.74 19.88
CA TRP A 156 -11.54 1.33 19.60
C TRP A 156 -10.36 0.47 20.05
N MET A 157 -9.12 0.89 19.76
CA MET A 157 -7.91 0.20 20.22
C MET A 157 -7.82 0.14 21.74
N THR A 158 -8.18 1.21 22.45
CA THR A 158 -8.15 1.22 23.93
C THR A 158 -9.19 0.29 24.55
N THR A 159 -10.28 0.01 23.83
CA THR A 159 -11.36 -0.87 24.30
C THR A 159 -11.09 -2.33 23.97
N GLU A 160 -10.67 -2.62 22.73
CA GLU A 160 -10.56 -3.99 22.20
C GLU A 160 -9.16 -4.60 22.34
N VAL A 161 -8.11 -3.78 22.40
CA VAL A 161 -6.70 -4.23 22.41
C VAL A 161 -5.99 -3.67 23.64
N VAL A 162 -6.30 -4.24 24.80
CA VAL A 162 -5.69 -3.84 26.07
C VAL A 162 -4.20 -4.13 26.07
N GLY A 163 -3.37 -3.09 26.21
CA GLY A 163 -1.92 -3.20 26.40
C GLY A 163 -1.06 -2.82 25.20
N GLU A 164 -1.67 -2.40 24.08
CA GLU A 164 -0.91 -1.97 22.90
C GLU A 164 -1.15 -0.52 22.52
N GLU A 165 -0.07 0.15 22.08
CA GLU A 165 -0.12 1.56 21.73
C GLU A 165 -0.79 1.73 20.34
N PRO A 166 -1.79 2.61 20.22
CA PRO A 166 -2.41 2.89 18.95
C PRO A 166 -1.40 3.54 18.00
N LEU A 167 -1.54 3.23 16.71
CA LEU A 167 -0.70 3.84 15.68
C LEU A 167 -0.86 5.36 15.65
N GLY A 168 0.28 6.04 15.47
CA GLY A 168 0.30 7.45 15.17
C GLY A 168 -0.49 7.77 13.90
N LYS A 169 -1.15 8.94 13.89
CA LYS A 169 -2.08 9.37 12.85
C LYS A 169 -1.56 9.25 11.41
N ALA A 170 -0.30 9.61 11.16
CA ALA A 170 0.29 9.52 9.83
C ALA A 170 0.41 8.06 9.35
N ALA A 171 0.86 7.16 10.24
CA ALA A 171 0.97 5.73 9.94
C ALA A 171 -0.42 5.10 9.75
N PHE A 172 -1.38 5.44 10.61
CA PHE A 172 -2.78 5.04 10.48
C PHE A 172 -3.36 5.47 9.12
N THR A 173 -3.28 6.76 8.80
CA THR A 173 -3.85 7.32 7.55
C THR A 173 -3.22 6.69 6.31
N GLY A 174 -1.89 6.53 6.30
CA GLY A 174 -1.17 5.93 5.17
C GLY A 174 -1.56 4.47 4.94
N ARG A 175 -1.75 3.68 6.01
CA ARG A 175 -2.18 2.28 5.91
C ARG A 175 -3.66 2.14 5.58
N LEU A 176 -4.52 2.95 6.20
CA LEU A 176 -5.96 2.96 5.91
C LEU A 176 -6.22 3.29 4.44
N THR A 177 -5.52 4.29 3.90
CA THR A 177 -5.64 4.65 2.49
C THR A 177 -5.30 3.48 1.57
N LYS A 178 -4.24 2.71 1.89
CA LYS A 178 -3.87 1.51 1.12
C LYS A 178 -4.95 0.43 1.16
N ILE A 179 -5.54 0.18 2.33
CA ILE A 179 -6.61 -0.81 2.51
C ILE A 179 -7.85 -0.41 1.70
N VAL A 180 -8.28 0.84 1.83
CA VAL A 180 -9.44 1.39 1.11
C VAL A 180 -9.22 1.36 -0.41
N SER A 181 -8.02 1.71 -0.87
CA SER A 181 -7.68 1.64 -2.31
C SER A 181 -7.67 0.20 -2.83
N ALA A 182 -7.18 -0.76 -2.04
CA ALA A 182 -7.18 -2.17 -2.44
C ALA A 182 -8.60 -2.77 -2.51
N GLU A 183 -9.47 -2.40 -1.56
CA GLU A 183 -10.86 -2.86 -1.52
C GLU A 183 -11.68 -2.37 -2.72
N SER A 184 -11.39 -1.16 -3.20
CA SER A 184 -12.02 -0.59 -4.40
C SER A 184 -11.71 -1.37 -5.69
N VAL A 185 -10.64 -2.18 -5.73
CA VAL A 185 -10.23 -2.94 -6.94
C VAL A 185 -10.92 -4.30 -7.02
N ILE A 186 -11.31 -4.88 -5.88
CA ILE A 186 -11.81 -6.26 -5.80
C ILE A 186 -13.30 -6.35 -6.14
N SER A 187 -14.03 -5.23 -6.13
CA SER A 187 -15.49 -5.19 -6.36
C SER A 187 -15.91 -4.97 -7.83
N GLU A 188 -15.02 -5.21 -8.82
CA GLU A 188 -15.39 -5.16 -10.24
C GLU A 188 -16.24 -6.39 -10.63
N PRO A 189 -17.50 -6.22 -11.09
CA PRO A 189 -18.22 -7.30 -11.74
C PRO A 189 -17.55 -7.59 -13.09
N VAL A 190 -17.37 -8.88 -13.40
CA VAL A 190 -16.96 -9.35 -14.74
C VAL A 190 -18.02 -8.91 -15.76
N SER A 191 -17.86 -7.71 -16.32
CA SER A 191 -18.65 -7.23 -17.45
C SER A 191 -17.83 -7.36 -18.73
N VAL A 192 -18.09 -8.45 -19.45
CA VAL A 192 -17.70 -8.62 -20.84
C VAL A 192 -18.51 -7.62 -21.67
N GLY A 193 -17.92 -6.49 -22.06
CA GLY A 193 -18.63 -5.49 -22.87
C GLY A 193 -17.90 -4.16 -23.02
N ASN A 194 -17.15 -4.05 -24.12
CA ASN A 194 -16.60 -2.86 -24.76
C ASN A 194 -17.43 -1.55 -24.63
N ALA A 195 -17.05 -0.67 -23.70
CA ALA A 195 -17.09 0.79 -23.89
C ALA A 195 -16.25 1.52 -22.83
N SER A 196 -15.22 2.24 -23.26
CA SER A 196 -14.42 3.14 -22.42
C SER A 196 -15.27 4.29 -21.89
N THR A 197 -15.84 4.10 -20.71
CA THR A 197 -16.11 5.17 -19.75
C THR A 197 -15.70 4.60 -18.42
N GLN A 198 -14.60 5.09 -17.86
CA GLN A 198 -14.09 4.69 -16.55
C GLN A 198 -15.08 5.19 -15.49
N ALA A 199 -16.20 4.48 -15.37
CA ALA A 199 -17.22 4.73 -14.39
C ALA A 199 -16.64 4.30 -13.05
N ALA A 200 -16.29 5.29 -12.22
CA ALA A 200 -15.85 5.05 -10.84
C ALA A 200 -16.78 4.03 -10.17
N ALA A 201 -16.17 2.99 -9.59
CA ALA A 201 -16.86 1.89 -8.91
C ALA A 201 -17.95 2.46 -7.98
N PRO A 202 -19.20 1.95 -8.06
CA PRO A 202 -20.37 2.64 -7.53
C PRO A 202 -20.44 2.78 -5.99
N ASP A 203 -19.53 2.18 -5.23
CA ASP A 203 -19.58 2.19 -3.75
C ASP A 203 -18.20 2.32 -3.07
N GLY A 204 -17.22 2.91 -3.76
CA GLY A 204 -15.87 3.08 -3.22
C GLY A 204 -15.73 4.27 -2.27
N TRP A 205 -15.07 4.04 -1.13
CA TRP A 205 -14.44 5.11 -0.36
C TRP A 205 -13.16 5.55 -1.08
N ARG A 206 -12.90 6.86 -1.10
CA ARG A 206 -11.66 7.41 -1.67
C ARG A 206 -11.07 8.47 -0.77
N TYR A 207 -9.75 8.50 -0.65
CA TYR A 207 -9.07 9.56 0.09
C TYR A 207 -9.05 10.86 -0.73
N THR A 208 -9.53 11.95 -0.15
CA THR A 208 -9.67 13.24 -0.85
C THR A 208 -9.60 14.42 0.11
N ARG A 209 -9.57 15.63 -0.45
CA ARG A 209 -9.61 16.90 0.28
C ARG A 209 -10.95 17.58 0.01
N ALA A 210 -11.69 17.93 1.07
CA ALA A 210 -13.01 18.54 0.95
C ALA A 210 -13.25 19.63 2.00
N ARG A 211 -14.22 20.52 1.74
CA ARG A 211 -14.64 21.55 2.72
C ARG A 211 -15.70 20.95 3.66
N ALA A 212 -15.35 20.82 4.94
CA ALA A 212 -16.12 20.12 5.97
C ALA A 212 -17.59 20.57 6.07
N GLN A 213 -17.83 21.89 6.00
CA GLN A 213 -19.13 22.53 6.29
C GLN A 213 -20.31 22.05 5.42
N ARG A 214 -20.04 21.44 4.26
CA ARG A 214 -21.11 20.98 3.34
C ARG A 214 -21.40 19.48 3.45
N LEU A 215 -20.45 18.68 3.93
CA LEU A 215 -20.51 17.21 3.88
C LEU A 215 -20.79 16.57 5.24
N MET A 216 -20.59 17.30 6.34
CA MET A 216 -20.79 16.81 7.71
C MET A 216 -22.06 17.38 8.37
N ARG A 217 -23.12 17.65 7.58
CA ARG A 217 -24.35 18.28 8.10
C ARG A 217 -25.31 17.32 8.80
N ALA A 218 -25.19 16.01 8.58
CA ALA A 218 -25.96 15.01 9.29
C ALA A 218 -25.36 14.78 10.70
N ALA A 219 -26.18 14.41 11.68
CA ALA A 219 -25.66 13.91 12.95
C ALA A 219 -24.99 12.55 12.72
N GLU A 220 -23.75 12.39 13.17
CA GLU A 220 -23.05 11.10 13.16
C GLU A 220 -23.07 10.54 14.57
N SER A 221 -23.82 9.47 14.78
CA SER A 221 -24.00 8.86 16.11
C SER A 221 -22.69 8.32 16.71
N MET A 222 -21.67 8.10 15.89
CA MET A 222 -20.34 7.72 16.35
C MET A 222 -19.49 8.92 16.79
N ALA A 223 -19.79 10.13 16.32
CA ALA A 223 -19.11 11.33 16.82
C ALA A 223 -19.47 11.61 18.28
N ASP A 224 -20.71 11.30 18.70
CA ASP A 224 -21.17 11.48 20.08
C ASP A 224 -20.44 10.57 21.08
N GLN A 225 -19.85 9.47 20.60
CA GLN A 225 -19.10 8.51 21.43
C GLN A 225 -17.67 8.94 21.69
N LEU A 226 -17.14 9.91 20.92
CA LEU A 226 -15.75 10.33 21.03
C LEU A 226 -15.61 11.51 21.98
N HIS A 227 -15.26 11.22 23.23
CA HIS A 227 -14.98 12.25 24.22
C HIS A 227 -13.81 13.14 23.80
N GLY A 228 -14.09 14.41 23.51
CA GLY A 228 -13.08 15.41 23.16
C GLY A 228 -12.81 15.58 21.67
N TRP A 229 -13.47 14.80 20.80
CA TRP A 229 -13.45 15.09 19.37
C TRP A 229 -14.42 16.23 19.05
N SER A 230 -13.96 17.22 18.29
CA SER A 230 -14.80 18.28 17.75
C SER A 230 -14.53 18.42 16.26
N PRO A 231 -15.57 18.57 15.42
CA PRO A 231 -15.39 18.86 14.01
C PRO A 231 -14.64 20.19 13.84
N ASP A 232 -13.71 20.23 12.89
CA ASP A 232 -13.01 21.46 12.53
C ASP A 232 -14.01 22.47 11.93
N SER A 233 -14.27 23.54 12.67
CA SER A 233 -15.19 24.62 12.26
C SER A 233 -14.50 25.70 11.42
N SER A 234 -13.20 25.59 11.16
CA SER A 234 -12.40 26.64 10.50
C SER A 234 -12.82 26.94 9.06
N GLY A 235 -13.68 26.10 8.46
CA GLY A 235 -14.10 26.24 7.06
C GLY A 235 -13.01 25.89 6.05
N ASN A 236 -11.82 25.53 6.53
CA ASN A 236 -10.72 25.09 5.70
C ASN A 236 -11.02 23.74 5.05
N ALA A 237 -10.35 23.49 3.93
CA ALA A 237 -10.43 22.19 3.27
C ALA A 237 -9.57 21.18 4.05
N ILE A 238 -10.22 20.15 4.57
CA ILE A 238 -9.63 19.07 5.37
C ILE A 238 -9.51 17.79 4.54
N TYR A 239 -8.61 16.91 4.95
CA TYR A 239 -8.44 15.59 4.34
C TYR A 239 -9.34 14.56 5.01
N GLY A 240 -9.78 13.57 4.23
CA GLY A 240 -10.65 12.52 4.71
C GLY A 240 -11.01 11.49 3.64
N LEU A 241 -11.78 10.49 4.05
CA LEU A 241 -12.37 9.52 3.13
C LEU A 241 -13.73 10.01 2.66
N HIS A 242 -13.97 9.97 1.36
CA HIS A 242 -15.24 10.34 0.76
C HIS A 242 -15.89 9.12 0.12
N ARG A 243 -17.13 8.83 0.45
CA ARG A 243 -17.93 7.78 -0.18
C ARG A 243 -18.54 8.32 -1.46
N ASN A 244 -18.29 7.65 -2.58
CA ASN A 244 -18.89 8.06 -3.85
C ASN A 244 -20.32 7.52 -3.97
N THR A 245 -21.25 7.98 -3.13
CA THR A 245 -22.66 7.57 -3.29
C THR A 245 -23.19 8.21 -4.57
N ARG A 246 -23.54 7.40 -5.59
CA ARG A 246 -24.47 7.88 -6.61
C ARG A 246 -25.77 8.14 -5.88
N ARG A 247 -26.11 9.40 -5.61
CA ARG A 247 -27.48 9.76 -5.25
C ARG A 247 -28.36 9.20 -6.36
N GLN A 248 -29.07 8.11 -6.08
CA GLN A 248 -30.15 7.67 -6.94
C GLN A 248 -31.04 8.91 -7.11
N PRO A 249 -31.28 9.40 -8.33
CA PRO A 249 -32.27 10.45 -8.52
C PRO A 249 -33.57 9.88 -7.97
N SER A 250 -34.03 10.44 -6.86
CA SER A 250 -35.32 10.13 -6.28
C SER A 250 -36.33 10.21 -7.42
N ARG A 251 -36.85 9.04 -7.82
CA ARG A 251 -37.95 8.94 -8.78
C ARG A 251 -39.09 9.71 -8.14
N ALA A 252 -39.23 10.98 -8.51
CA ALA A 252 -40.37 11.79 -8.19
C ALA A 252 -41.55 11.10 -8.89
N GLY A 253 -42.26 10.27 -8.14
CA GLY A 253 -43.55 9.73 -8.58
C GLY A 253 -44.47 10.90 -8.84
N ARG A 254 -44.90 11.02 -10.10
CA ARG A 254 -46.15 11.66 -10.46
C ARG A 254 -47.23 10.61 -10.48
#